data_AF-A5CQ29-F1
#
_entry.id   AF-A5CQ29-F1
#
_cell.length_a   1.000
_cell.length_b   1.000
_cell.length_c   1.000
_cell.angle_alpha   90.00
_cell.angle_beta   90.00
_cell.angle_gamma   90.00
#
_symmetry.space_group_name_H-M   'P 1'
#
loop_
_entity.id
_entity.type
_entity.pdbx_description
1 polymer ?
#
loop_
_entity_poly.entity_id
_entity_poly.type
_entity_poly.pdbx_seq_one_letter_code
_entity_poly.pdbx_strand_id
1 'polypeptide(L)'
;MTLLAATDLGGSADDAVRALAAASPLPTLRLGGLVVFGVPPRGLVLARQVVVDRPLLDLHARIHAAVDQASADPDPDAAPVEVVPHTRPGPWTPHVTIALRLTAEQLGAAVAALGRIDPLDAPAAGIRRWDPRDRTVTELA
;
A
#
# COMPACT_ATOMS: atom_id res chain seq x y z
N MET A 1 2.20 -3.93 0.15
CA MET A 1 1.57 -2.87 0.96
C MET A 1 0.79 -1.95 0.03
N THR A 2 -0.18 -1.18 0.53
CA THR A 2 -0.89 -0.17 -0.25
C THR A 2 -0.18 1.18 -0.11
N LEU A 3 0.24 1.79 -1.21
CA LEU A 3 0.84 3.13 -1.24
C LEU A 3 -0.24 4.22 -1.42
N LEU A 4 -1.26 3.94 -2.21
CA LEU A 4 -2.37 4.83 -2.49
C LEU A 4 -3.58 3.97 -2.84
N ALA A 5 -4.76 4.35 -2.35
CA ALA A 5 -6.03 3.80 -2.82
C ALA A 5 -6.99 4.94 -3.13
N ALA A 6 -7.76 4.81 -4.20
CA ALA A 6 -8.78 5.77 -4.60
C ALA A 6 -9.97 5.03 -5.21
N THR A 7 -11.13 5.68 -5.26
CA THR A 7 -12.34 5.12 -5.89
C THR A 7 -12.17 4.96 -7.40
N ASP A 8 -11.41 5.83 -8.02
CA ASP A 8 -10.96 5.77 -9.41
C ASP A 8 -9.59 6.47 -9.50
N LEU A 9 -8.69 5.96 -10.33
CA LEU A 9 -7.38 6.55 -10.57
C LEU A 9 -7.29 7.29 -11.91
N GLY A 10 -8.32 7.22 -12.77
CA GLY A 10 -8.25 7.82 -14.10
C GLY A 10 -7.13 7.19 -14.97
N GLY A 11 -7.10 7.53 -16.25
CA GLY A 11 -6.15 6.93 -17.19
C GLY A 11 -4.70 7.40 -17.01
N SER A 12 -4.48 8.63 -16.56
CA SER A 12 -3.16 9.29 -16.50
C SER A 12 -2.33 8.93 -15.27
N ALA A 13 -2.92 8.39 -14.21
CA ALA A 13 -2.22 8.06 -12.97
C ALA A 13 -1.21 6.90 -13.14
N ASP A 14 -1.56 5.88 -13.91
CA ASP A 14 -0.66 4.74 -14.17
C ASP A 14 0.62 5.22 -14.85
N ASP A 15 0.51 6.09 -15.86
CA ASP A 15 1.66 6.66 -16.58
C ASP A 15 2.53 7.54 -15.67
N ALA A 16 1.90 8.35 -14.80
CA ALA A 16 2.62 9.18 -13.84
C ALA A 16 3.43 8.32 -12.85
N VAL A 17 2.85 7.22 -12.36
CA VAL A 17 3.54 6.28 -11.46
C VAL A 17 4.66 5.54 -12.20
N ARG A 18 4.46 5.12 -13.46
CA ARG A 18 5.51 4.51 -14.30
C ARG A 18 6.70 5.45 -14.47
N ALA A 19 6.45 6.72 -14.84
CA ALA A 19 7.50 7.72 -15.04
C ALA A 19 8.29 7.98 -13.75
N LEU A 20 7.58 8.08 -12.61
CA LEU A 20 8.19 8.25 -11.29
C LEU A 20 9.07 7.06 -10.90
N ALA A 21 8.60 5.83 -11.14
CA ALA A 21 9.32 4.61 -10.79
C ALA A 21 10.54 4.38 -11.70
N ALA A 22 10.48 4.82 -12.96
CA ALA A 22 11.63 4.78 -13.87
C ALA A 22 12.74 5.78 -13.46
N ALA A 23 12.39 6.87 -12.75
CA ALA A 23 13.34 7.92 -12.38
C ALA A 23 14.21 7.57 -11.16
N SER A 24 13.86 6.55 -10.36
CA SER A 24 14.59 6.20 -9.14
C SER A 24 14.35 4.75 -8.73
N PRO A 25 15.36 4.02 -8.24
CA PRO A 25 15.17 2.65 -7.79
C PRO A 25 14.16 2.58 -6.64
N LEU A 26 13.40 1.48 -6.59
CA LEU A 26 12.51 1.22 -5.47
C LEU A 26 13.32 0.99 -4.18
N PRO A 27 12.85 1.49 -3.02
CA PRO A 27 13.56 1.32 -1.77
C PRO A 27 13.52 -0.15 -1.33
N THR A 28 14.55 -0.58 -0.60
CA THR A 28 14.45 -1.80 0.19
C THR A 28 13.59 -1.51 1.41
N LEU A 29 12.55 -2.32 1.60
CA LEU A 29 11.65 -2.21 2.74
C LEU A 29 12.27 -2.92 3.94
N ARG A 30 11.93 -2.49 5.15
CA ARG A 30 12.23 -3.26 6.36
C ARG A 30 10.95 -3.74 7.01
N LEU A 31 10.79 -5.05 7.12
CA LEU A 31 9.66 -5.67 7.78
C LEU A 31 9.97 -5.88 9.25
N GLY A 32 9.26 -5.15 10.11
CA GLY A 32 9.36 -5.23 11.56
C GLY A 32 8.50 -6.34 12.15
N GLY A 33 7.96 -6.09 13.34
CA GLY A 33 7.13 -7.04 14.08
C GLY A 33 5.75 -7.30 13.45
N LEU A 34 4.90 -7.98 14.22
CA LEU A 34 3.51 -8.26 13.83
C LEU A 34 2.60 -7.13 14.28
N VAL A 35 1.63 -6.77 13.43
CA VAL A 35 0.51 -5.90 13.76
C VAL A 35 -0.79 -6.64 13.52
N VAL A 36 -1.79 -6.34 14.36
CA VAL A 36 -3.12 -6.93 14.28
C VAL A 36 -4.14 -5.81 14.18
N PHE A 37 -5.07 -5.94 13.25
CA PHE A 37 -6.20 -5.02 13.09
C PHE A 37 -7.45 -5.78 12.66
N GLY A 38 -8.57 -5.06 12.52
CA GLY A 38 -9.88 -5.65 12.33
C GLY A 38 -10.57 -5.94 13.65
N VAL A 39 -11.87 -6.23 13.58
CA VAL A 39 -12.71 -6.47 14.75
C VAL A 39 -13.67 -7.62 14.46
N PRO A 40 -13.99 -8.47 15.46
CA PRO A 40 -15.09 -9.41 15.34
C PRO A 40 -16.43 -8.70 15.00
N PRO A 41 -17.34 -9.33 14.25
CA PRO A 41 -17.26 -10.65 13.64
C PRO A 41 -16.58 -10.67 12.26
N ARG A 42 -16.12 -9.51 11.75
CA ARG A 42 -15.49 -9.41 10.42
C ARG A 42 -14.14 -10.15 10.33
N GLY A 43 -13.54 -10.41 11.49
CA GLY A 43 -12.32 -11.19 11.66
C GLY A 43 -11.08 -10.31 11.80
N LEU A 44 -10.04 -10.89 12.39
CA LEU A 44 -8.76 -10.24 12.64
C LEU A 44 -7.83 -10.41 11.43
N VAL A 45 -6.98 -9.43 11.21
CA VAL A 45 -5.93 -9.42 10.19
C VAL A 45 -4.58 -9.47 10.88
N LEU A 46 -3.75 -10.42 10.48
CA LEU A 46 -2.37 -10.52 10.91
C LEU A 46 -1.46 -10.02 9.78
N ALA A 47 -0.57 -9.09 10.08
CA ALA A 47 0.34 -8.51 9.10
C ALA A 47 1.74 -8.27 9.68
N ARG A 48 2.75 -8.21 8.81
CA ARG A 48 4.05 -7.60 9.14
C ARG A 48 3.93 -6.09 9.07
N GLN A 49 4.43 -5.41 10.08
CA GLN A 49 4.65 -3.97 10.02
C GLN A 49 5.77 -3.67 9.02
N VAL A 50 5.60 -2.62 8.22
CA VAL A 50 6.69 -2.04 7.43
C VAL A 50 7.25 -0.84 8.21
N VAL A 51 8.56 -0.80 8.41
CA VAL A 51 9.25 0.34 9.03
C VAL A 51 9.11 1.54 8.11
N VAL A 52 8.58 2.62 8.66
CA VAL A 52 8.38 3.89 7.95
C VAL A 52 9.65 4.71 8.06
N ASP A 53 10.54 4.54 7.09
CA ASP A 53 11.77 5.32 6.97
C ASP A 53 11.63 6.45 5.94
N ARG A 54 12.68 7.27 5.82
CA ARG A 54 12.68 8.43 4.94
C ARG A 54 12.51 8.05 3.46
N PRO A 55 13.25 7.08 2.88
CA PRO A 55 13.05 6.66 1.49
C PRO A 55 11.62 6.21 1.18
N LEU A 56 10.98 5.46 2.10
CA LEU A 56 9.61 5.01 1.90
C LEU A 56 8.62 6.18 1.95
N LEU A 57 8.79 7.12 2.89
CA LEU A 57 7.97 8.34 2.96
C LEU A 57 8.13 9.22 1.71
N ASP A 58 9.35 9.33 1.19
CA ASP A 58 9.62 10.10 -0.03
C ASP A 58 9.00 9.45 -1.27
N LEU A 59 9.06 8.13 -1.40
CA LEU A 59 8.35 7.42 -2.46
C LEU A 59 6.83 7.63 -2.35
N HIS A 60 6.28 7.45 -1.15
CA HIS A 60 4.85 7.61 -0.88
C HIS A 60 4.35 9.02 -1.23
N ALA A 61 5.03 10.06 -0.73
CA ALA A 61 4.68 11.45 -1.02
C ALA A 61 4.75 11.79 -2.51
N ARG A 62 5.81 11.33 -3.21
CA ARG A 62 5.95 11.57 -4.65
C ARG A 62 4.87 10.87 -5.47
N ILE A 63 4.44 9.66 -5.09
CA ILE A 63 3.34 8.96 -5.78
C ILE A 63 2.04 9.76 -5.64
N HIS A 64 1.70 10.23 -4.43
CA HIS A 64 0.50 11.07 -4.23
C HIS A 64 0.58 12.36 -5.06
N ALA A 65 1.72 13.05 -5.04
CA ALA A 65 1.92 14.26 -5.83
C ALA A 65 1.80 14.00 -7.35
N ALA A 66 2.34 12.90 -7.85
CA ALA A 66 2.26 12.53 -9.26
C ALA A 66 0.82 12.21 -9.69
N VAL A 67 0.06 11.49 -8.85
CA VAL A 67 -1.36 11.20 -9.11
C VAL A 67 -2.20 12.47 -9.05
N ASP A 68 -2.00 13.33 -8.05
CA ASP A 68 -2.72 14.60 -7.93
C ASP A 68 -2.45 15.50 -9.15
N GLN A 69 -1.20 15.57 -9.62
CA GLN A 69 -0.83 16.34 -10.81
C GLN A 69 -1.41 15.76 -12.10
N ALA A 70 -1.39 14.43 -12.26
CA ALA A 70 -1.93 13.76 -13.44
C ALA A 70 -3.47 13.86 -13.52
N SER A 71 -4.11 14.05 -12.36
CA SER A 71 -5.57 14.19 -12.23
C SER A 71 -6.05 15.64 -12.26
N ALA A 72 -5.13 16.61 -12.29
CA ALA A 72 -5.45 17.99 -12.57
C ALA A 72 -5.79 18.12 -14.07
N ASP A 73 -7.00 17.70 -14.42
CA ASP A 73 -7.53 17.80 -15.78
C ASP A 73 -7.60 19.28 -16.21
N PRO A 74 -7.26 19.62 -17.46
CA PRO A 74 -7.61 20.92 -18.04
C PRO A 74 -9.13 21.15 -18.16
N ASP A 75 -9.96 20.11 -18.06
CA ASP A 75 -11.42 20.25 -17.94
C ASP A 75 -11.82 20.75 -16.53
N PRO A 76 -12.37 21.97 -16.39
CA PRO A 76 -12.77 22.51 -15.10
C PRO A 76 -13.90 21.73 -14.40
N ASP A 77 -14.59 20.84 -15.11
CA ASP A 77 -15.68 20.01 -14.55
C ASP A 77 -15.20 18.63 -14.07
N ALA A 78 -13.93 18.26 -14.28
CA ALA A 78 -13.37 17.00 -13.81
C ALA A 78 -13.22 16.99 -12.28
N ALA A 79 -13.80 15.99 -11.63
CA ALA A 79 -13.66 15.82 -10.19
C ALA A 79 -12.23 15.32 -9.85
N PRO A 80 -11.59 15.85 -8.80
CA PRO A 80 -10.28 15.40 -8.36
C PRO A 80 -10.32 13.94 -7.88
N VAL A 81 -9.19 13.24 -7.96
CA VAL A 81 -9.08 11.86 -7.46
C VAL A 81 -9.35 11.80 -5.95
N GLU A 82 -10.42 11.08 -5.59
CA GLU A 82 -10.80 10.87 -4.20
C GLU A 82 -9.98 9.74 -3.57
N VAL A 83 -8.82 10.10 -3.05
CA VAL A 83 -7.92 9.20 -2.32
C VAL A 83 -8.50 8.84 -0.94
N VAL A 84 -8.46 7.54 -0.61
CA VAL A 84 -8.87 6.98 0.68
C VAL A 84 -8.05 7.61 1.83
N PRO A 85 -8.69 8.22 2.84
CA PRO A 85 -8.00 9.06 3.84
C PRO A 85 -6.82 8.41 4.56
N HIS A 86 -6.94 7.14 4.99
CA HIS A 86 -5.88 6.44 5.73
C HIS A 86 -4.75 5.90 4.83
N THR A 87 -4.77 6.24 3.54
CA THR A 87 -3.66 6.00 2.61
C THR A 87 -2.93 7.29 2.21
N ARG A 88 -3.42 8.46 2.64
CA ARG A 88 -2.76 9.76 2.48
C ARG A 88 -1.46 9.83 3.31
N PRO A 89 -0.50 10.68 2.93
CA PRO A 89 0.66 11.00 3.77
C PRO A 89 0.23 11.50 5.16
N GLY A 90 0.83 10.94 6.22
CA GLY A 90 0.47 11.24 7.61
C GLY A 90 -0.25 10.08 8.31
N PRO A 91 -1.55 9.81 8.03
CA PRO A 91 -2.33 8.76 8.70
C PRO A 91 -2.07 7.34 8.17
N TRP A 92 -1.06 7.15 7.32
CA TRP A 92 -0.75 5.88 6.66
C TRP A 92 -0.07 4.87 7.59
N THR A 93 -0.59 3.65 7.63
CA THR A 93 0.01 2.52 8.36
C THR A 93 0.41 1.40 7.38
N PRO A 94 1.63 1.43 6.82
CA PRO A 94 2.05 0.43 5.85
C PRO A 94 2.27 -0.93 6.51
N HIS A 95 1.73 -1.95 5.86
CA HIS A 95 1.82 -3.32 6.33
C HIS A 95 1.81 -4.30 5.15
N VAL A 96 2.27 -5.52 5.42
CA VAL A 96 2.17 -6.67 4.53
C VAL A 96 1.32 -7.72 5.21
N THR A 97 0.09 -7.89 4.71
CA THR A 97 -0.85 -8.89 5.22
C THR A 97 -0.27 -10.29 5.08
N ILE A 98 -0.33 -11.08 6.15
CA ILE A 98 0.02 -12.50 6.19
C ILE A 98 -1.26 -13.34 6.09
N ALA A 99 -2.26 -13.00 6.90
CA ALA A 99 -3.52 -13.74 6.98
C ALA A 99 -4.69 -12.81 7.30
N LEU A 100 -5.88 -13.16 6.80
CA LEU A 100 -7.10 -12.37 6.88
C LEU A 100 -8.23 -13.20 7.51
N ARG A 101 -9.18 -12.51 8.14
CA ARG A 101 -10.42 -13.09 8.68
C ARG A 101 -10.19 -14.17 9.75
N LEU A 102 -9.18 -13.99 10.58
CA LEU A 102 -8.87 -14.90 11.67
C LEU A 102 -9.81 -14.72 12.85
N THR A 103 -10.17 -15.80 13.54
CA THR A 103 -10.64 -15.75 14.92
C THR A 103 -9.48 -15.45 15.87
N ALA A 104 -9.77 -15.12 17.13
CA ALA A 104 -8.72 -14.92 18.15
C ALA A 104 -7.87 -16.19 18.39
N GLU A 105 -8.52 -17.36 18.36
CA GLU A 105 -7.83 -18.66 18.48
C GLU A 105 -6.90 -18.90 17.28
N GLN A 106 -7.40 -18.68 16.06
CA GLN A 106 -6.59 -18.80 14.84
C GLN A 106 -5.43 -17.80 14.80
N LEU A 107 -5.63 -16.59 15.34
CA LEU A 107 -4.56 -15.61 15.49
C LEU A 107 -3.44 -16.16 16.40
N GLY A 108 -3.79 -16.72 17.55
CA GLY A 108 -2.82 -17.34 18.46
C GLY A 108 -2.04 -18.48 17.80
N ALA A 109 -2.76 -19.37 17.09
CA ALA A 109 -2.14 -20.45 16.33
C ALA A 109 -1.22 -19.94 15.20
N ALA A 110 -1.62 -18.88 14.49
CA ALA A 110 -0.80 -18.28 13.44
C ALA A 110 0.49 -17.65 13.99
N VAL A 111 0.41 -16.93 15.12
CA VAL A 111 1.59 -16.37 15.78
C VAL A 111 2.54 -17.49 16.23
N ALA A 112 2.01 -18.56 16.82
CA ALA A 112 2.81 -19.72 17.21
C ALA A 112 3.49 -20.39 16.00
N ALA A 113 2.78 -20.53 14.88
CA ALA A 113 3.29 -21.13 13.65
C ALA A 113 4.39 -20.30 12.98
N LEU A 114 4.32 -18.96 13.07
CA LEU A 114 5.37 -18.09 12.53
C LEU A 114 6.67 -18.14 13.35
N GLY A 115 6.61 -18.53 14.64
CA GLY A 115 7.78 -18.68 15.49
C GLY A 115 8.53 -17.36 15.73
N ARG A 116 9.87 -17.37 15.59
CA ARG A 116 10.71 -16.19 15.81
C ARG A 116 10.53 -15.18 14.66
N ILE A 117 10.22 -13.94 15.01
CA ILE A 117 9.98 -12.85 14.05
C ILE A 117 11.12 -11.84 14.13
N ASP A 118 12.18 -12.08 13.35
CA ASP A 118 13.28 -11.12 13.24
C ASP A 118 12.96 -10.03 12.19
N PRO A 119 13.53 -8.82 12.34
CA PRO A 119 13.53 -7.83 11.28
C PRO A 119 14.09 -8.40 9.98
N LEU A 120 13.45 -8.06 8.87
CA LEU A 120 13.83 -8.55 7.54
C LEU A 120 13.93 -7.40 6.56
N ASP A 121 15.08 -7.25 5.91
CA ASP A 121 15.20 -6.38 4.74
C ASP A 121 14.57 -7.10 3.53
N ALA A 122 13.66 -6.41 2.85
CA ALA A 122 12.81 -6.93 1.79
C ALA A 122 12.86 -5.96 0.59
N PRO A 123 13.72 -6.21 -0.40
CA PRO A 123 13.76 -5.43 -1.62
C PRO A 123 12.38 -5.41 -2.29
N ALA A 124 11.89 -4.22 -2.65
CA ALA A 124 10.61 -4.10 -3.35
C ALA A 124 10.76 -4.67 -4.77
N ALA A 125 9.91 -5.65 -5.10
CA ALA A 125 9.97 -6.33 -6.39
C ALA A 125 9.35 -5.52 -7.55
N GLY A 126 8.51 -4.54 -7.22
CA GLY A 126 7.77 -3.76 -8.21
C GLY A 126 6.64 -2.94 -7.62
N ILE A 127 5.98 -2.16 -8.47
CA ILE A 127 4.75 -1.44 -8.17
C ILE A 127 3.67 -1.94 -9.11
N ARG A 128 2.48 -2.20 -8.59
CA ARG A 128 1.31 -2.56 -9.39
C ARG A 128 0.07 -1.80 -8.93
N ARG A 129 -0.85 -1.58 -9.86
CA ARG A 129 -2.24 -1.22 -9.54
C ARG A 129 -3.09 -2.49 -9.50
N TRP A 130 -3.98 -2.57 -8.52
CA TRP A 130 -5.03 -3.57 -8.44
C TRP A 130 -6.37 -2.88 -8.63
N ASP A 131 -7.15 -3.32 -9.61
CA ASP A 131 -8.53 -2.86 -9.80
C ASP A 131 -9.50 -3.85 -9.17
N PRO A 132 -10.26 -3.48 -8.12
CA PRO A 132 -11.21 -4.38 -7.49
C PRO A 132 -12.49 -4.59 -8.31
N ARG A 133 -12.85 -3.70 -9.24
CA ARG A 133 -14.06 -3.84 -10.09
C ARG A 133 -13.86 -4.98 -11.08
N ASP A 134 -12.76 -4.91 -11.81
CA ASP A 134 -12.44 -5.88 -12.87
C ASP A 134 -11.55 -7.01 -12.39
N ARG A 135 -11.02 -6.91 -11.16
CA ARG A 135 -10.10 -7.88 -10.54
C ARG A 135 -8.82 -8.05 -11.38
N THR A 136 -8.30 -6.95 -11.88
CA THR A 136 -7.12 -6.91 -12.76
C THR A 136 -5.90 -6.34 -12.05
N VAL A 137 -4.74 -6.84 -12.44
CA VAL A 137 -3.44 -6.32 -12.03
C VAL A 137 -2.79 -5.63 -13.22
N THR A 138 -2.32 -4.40 -13.01
CA THR A 138 -1.49 -3.66 -13.96
C THR A 138 -0.12 -3.43 -13.34
N GLU A 139 0.92 -4.05 -13.88
CA GLU A 139 2.31 -3.82 -13.45
C GLU A 139 2.77 -2.43 -13.90
N LEU A 140 3.35 -1.65 -12.99
CA LEU A 140 3.79 -0.27 -13.19
C LEU A 140 5.31 -0.11 -13.10
N ALA A 141 6.00 -0.99 -12.37
CA ALA A 141 7.46 -1.07 -12.28
C ALA A 141 7.89 -2.44 -11.73
#